data_AF-A0A2V6ZZ49-F1
#
_entry.id   AF-A0A2V6ZZ49-F1
#
_cell.length_a   1.000
_cell.length_b   1.000
_cell.length_c   1.000
_cell.angle_alpha   90.00
_cell.angle_beta   90.00
_cell.angle_gamma   90.00
#
_symmetry.space_group_name_H-M   'P 1'
#
loop_
_entity.id
_entity.type
_entity.pdbx_description
1 polymer ?
#
loop_
_entity_poly.entity_id
_entity_poly.type
_entity_poly.pdbx_seq_one_letter_code
_entity_poly.pdbx_strand_id
1 'polypeptide(L)'
;MAASVREAIRELTRQTMATIETLLEAPDRELTMASSHVCAQGKDVWTLLTNDIDHEKIHTGQILEARYEARITASRTQRLLAEWLEERARLIGSLIGLTDEQFNRETAPGQWTYRVVAEHVLALEQHSLKTIAADQATRAGSG
;
A
#
# COMPACT_ATOMS: atom_id res chain seq x y z
N MET A 1 -20.68 2.54 7.51
CA MET A 1 -19.40 2.67 8.23
C MET A 1 -18.97 1.29 8.67
N ALA A 2 -17.71 0.91 8.48
CA ALA A 2 -17.17 -0.36 8.98
C ALA A 2 -17.40 -0.47 10.49
N ALA A 3 -17.86 -1.62 10.98
CA ALA A 3 -18.18 -1.83 12.39
C ALA A 3 -16.95 -2.27 13.21
N SER A 4 -15.84 -2.59 12.55
CA SER A 4 -14.59 -3.05 13.16
C SER A 4 -13.34 -2.52 12.46
N VAL A 5 -12.20 -2.50 13.18
CA VAL A 5 -10.88 -2.13 12.62
C VAL A 5 -10.51 -3.02 11.42
N ARG A 6 -10.81 -4.32 11.49
CA ARG A 6 -10.52 -5.27 10.39
C ARG A 6 -11.31 -4.92 9.13
N GLU A 7 -12.58 -4.57 9.27
CA GLU A 7 -13.41 -4.15 8.15
C GLU A 7 -12.94 -2.80 7.59
N ALA A 8 -12.56 -1.86 8.46
CA ALA A 8 -12.01 -0.58 8.03
C ALA A 8 -10.72 -0.75 7.22
N ILE A 9 -9.76 -1.57 7.68
CA ILE A 9 -8.53 -1.86 6.94
C ILE A 9 -8.83 -2.49 5.58
N ARG A 10 -9.73 -3.48 5.53
CA ARG A 10 -10.12 -4.13 4.27
C ARG A 10 -10.74 -3.14 3.28
N GLU A 11 -11.61 -2.28 3.77
CA GLU A 11 -12.27 -1.29 2.93
C GLU A 11 -11.29 -0.25 2.41
N LEU A 12 -10.37 0.23 3.26
CA LEU A 12 -9.29 1.11 2.83
C LEU A 12 -8.45 0.46 1.73
N THR A 13 -7.96 -0.77 1.93
CA THR A 13 -7.17 -1.47 0.89
C THR A 13 -7.94 -1.66 -0.41
N ARG A 14 -9.23 -2.03 -0.34
CA ARG A 14 -10.08 -2.23 -1.51
C ARG A 14 -10.31 -0.93 -2.26
N GLN A 15 -10.61 0.16 -1.56
CA GLN A 15 -10.81 1.47 -2.18
C GLN A 15 -9.51 2.04 -2.74
N THR A 16 -8.36 1.84 -2.09
CA THR A 16 -7.05 2.24 -2.64
C THR A 16 -6.82 1.62 -4.01
N MET A 17 -7.11 0.33 -4.19
CA MET A 17 -6.97 -0.32 -5.51
C MET A 17 -7.90 0.28 -6.56
N ALA A 18 -9.17 0.52 -6.21
CA ALA A 18 -10.13 1.14 -7.12
C ALA A 18 -9.72 2.58 -7.51
N THR A 19 -9.17 3.35 -6.57
CA THR A 19 -8.61 4.68 -6.83
C THR A 19 -7.42 4.59 -7.78
N ILE A 20 -6.48 3.67 -7.54
CA ILE A 20 -5.31 3.48 -8.43
C ILE A 20 -5.75 3.10 -9.84
N GLU A 21 -6.68 2.15 -10.00
CA GLU A 21 -7.21 1.74 -11.32
C GLU A 21 -7.84 2.93 -12.05
N THR A 22 -8.67 3.70 -11.36
CA THR A 22 -9.30 4.91 -11.95
C THR A 22 -8.25 5.94 -12.38
N LEU A 23 -7.21 6.17 -11.56
CA LEU A 23 -6.17 7.14 -11.88
C LEU A 23 -5.22 6.68 -12.99
N LEU A 24 -4.99 5.38 -13.14
CA LEU A 24 -4.19 4.82 -14.24
C LEU A 24 -4.88 4.94 -15.60
N GLU A 25 -6.22 4.92 -15.62
CA GLU A 25 -7.01 5.11 -16.85
C GLU A 25 -7.21 6.59 -17.21
N ALA A 26 -6.98 7.51 -16.26
CA ALA A 26 -7.14 8.94 -16.46
C ALA A 26 -5.98 9.51 -17.31
N PRO A 27 -6.26 10.25 -18.39
CA PRO A 27 -5.19 10.88 -19.18
C PRO A 27 -4.60 12.07 -18.43
N ASP A 28 -3.28 12.30 -18.54
CA ASP A 28 -2.57 13.40 -17.86
C ASP A 28 -3.21 14.78 -18.06
N ARG A 29 -3.83 15.03 -19.23
CA ARG A 29 -4.53 16.30 -19.51
C ARG A 29 -5.64 16.59 -18.49
N GLU A 30 -6.29 15.55 -17.96
CA GLU A 30 -7.36 15.65 -16.97
C GLU A 30 -6.87 16.33 -15.69
N LEU A 31 -5.60 16.12 -15.30
CA LEU A 31 -5.01 16.72 -14.10
C LEU A 31 -5.01 18.25 -14.14
N THR A 32 -5.00 18.83 -15.34
CA THR A 32 -5.02 20.30 -15.55
C THR A 32 -6.42 20.87 -15.80
N MET A 33 -7.44 20.01 -15.86
CA MET A 33 -8.82 20.45 -16.04
C MET A 33 -9.41 20.99 -14.73
N ALA A 34 -10.26 22.01 -14.84
CA ALA A 34 -10.93 22.59 -13.68
C ALA A 34 -11.83 21.56 -12.99
N SER A 35 -11.77 21.50 -11.66
CA SER A 35 -12.61 20.61 -10.86
C SER A 35 -13.75 21.40 -10.21
N SER A 36 -14.96 20.85 -10.30
CA SER A 36 -16.14 21.40 -9.61
C SER A 36 -16.22 20.99 -8.14
N HIS A 37 -15.31 20.12 -7.66
CA HIS A 37 -15.35 19.62 -6.29
C HIS A 37 -14.82 20.67 -5.31
N VAL A 38 -15.49 20.84 -4.17
CA VAL A 38 -15.12 21.87 -3.18
C VAL A 38 -13.69 21.70 -2.65
N CYS A 39 -13.22 20.45 -2.50
CA CYS A 39 -11.85 20.17 -2.06
C CYS A 39 -10.78 20.59 -3.08
N ALA A 40 -11.16 20.83 -4.35
CA ALA A 40 -10.25 21.42 -5.33
C ALA A 40 -10.04 22.93 -5.12
N GLN A 41 -10.82 23.56 -4.23
CA GLN A 41 -10.72 24.99 -3.90
C GLN A 41 -10.81 25.91 -5.13
N GLY A 42 -11.66 25.54 -6.10
CA GLY A 42 -11.83 26.28 -7.36
C GLY A 42 -10.67 26.14 -8.34
N LYS A 43 -9.75 25.18 -8.13
CA LYS A 43 -8.62 24.89 -9.02
C LYS A 43 -8.88 23.63 -9.87
N ASP A 44 -7.82 22.90 -10.18
CA ASP A 44 -7.80 21.75 -11.08
C ASP A 44 -7.91 20.40 -10.35
N VAL A 45 -8.03 19.33 -11.14
CA VAL A 45 -8.05 17.94 -10.63
C VAL A 45 -6.75 17.58 -9.93
N TRP A 46 -5.59 18.09 -10.38
CA TRP A 46 -4.32 17.93 -9.66
C TRP A 46 -4.42 18.44 -8.21
N THR A 47 -4.94 19.66 -8.02
CA THR A 47 -5.15 20.23 -6.69
C THR A 47 -6.09 19.36 -5.86
N LEU A 48 -7.18 18.85 -6.46
CA LEU A 48 -8.10 17.95 -5.77
C LEU A 48 -7.38 16.71 -5.23
N LEU A 49 -6.67 15.98 -6.10
CA LEU A 49 -6.03 14.71 -5.74
C LEU A 49 -4.86 14.91 -4.76
N THR A 50 -4.08 15.97 -4.93
CA THR A 50 -3.01 16.30 -3.98
C THR A 50 -3.57 16.72 -2.62
N ASN A 51 -4.70 17.43 -2.59
CA ASN A 51 -5.42 17.73 -1.36
C ASN A 51 -5.91 16.44 -0.66
N ASP A 52 -6.43 15.46 -1.40
CA ASP A 52 -6.86 14.18 -0.81
C ASP A 52 -5.67 13.40 -0.21
N ILE A 53 -4.52 13.37 -0.90
CA ILE A 53 -3.28 12.78 -0.36
C ILE A 53 -2.86 13.46 0.94
N ASP A 54 -2.87 14.79 0.98
CA ASP A 54 -2.50 15.55 2.18
C ASP A 54 -3.52 15.36 3.31
N HIS A 55 -4.79 15.18 2.97
CA HIS A 55 -5.85 14.86 3.93
C HIS A 55 -5.62 13.51 4.62
N GLU A 56 -5.19 12.48 3.88
CA GLU A 56 -4.80 11.20 4.46
C GLU A 56 -3.61 11.33 5.42
N LYS A 57 -2.59 12.14 5.08
CA LYS A 57 -1.44 12.39 5.98
C LYS A 57 -1.86 13.06 7.27
N ILE A 58 -2.74 14.06 7.19
CA ILE A 58 -3.27 14.78 8.36
C ILE A 58 -3.99 13.81 9.30
N HIS A 59 -4.91 13.00 8.76
CA HIS A 59 -5.67 12.06 9.58
C HIS A 59 -4.84 10.87 10.08
N THR A 60 -3.81 10.46 9.33
CA THR A 60 -2.81 9.52 9.84
C THR A 60 -2.09 10.11 11.05
N GLY A 61 -1.64 11.37 10.97
CA GLY A 61 -1.05 12.10 12.10
C GLY A 61 -1.97 12.17 13.31
N GLN A 62 -3.24 12.52 13.09
CA GLN A 62 -4.26 12.56 14.14
C GLN A 62 -4.45 11.21 14.85
N ILE A 63 -4.49 10.10 14.08
CA ILE A 63 -4.61 8.75 14.66
C ILE A 63 -3.36 8.40 15.48
N LEU A 64 -2.16 8.69 14.97
CA LEU A 64 -0.91 8.39 15.66
C LEU A 64 -0.76 9.20 16.96
N GLU A 65 -1.09 10.49 16.93
CA GLU A 65 -1.11 11.36 18.10
C GLU A 65 -2.10 10.85 19.15
N ALA A 66 -3.34 10.57 18.76
CA ALA A 66 -4.36 10.06 19.68
C ALA A 66 -3.94 8.72 20.32
N ARG A 67 -3.30 7.83 19.56
CA ARG A 67 -2.76 6.57 20.09
C ARG A 67 -1.65 6.80 21.10
N TYR A 68 -0.76 7.75 20.83
CA TYR A 68 0.32 8.11 21.74
C TYR A 68 -0.23 8.64 23.06
N GLU A 69 -1.12 9.62 23.01
CA GLU A 69 -1.77 10.21 24.20
C GLU A 69 -2.54 9.16 25.03
N ALA A 70 -3.26 8.26 24.35
CA ALA A 70 -3.99 7.17 24.99
C ALA A 70 -3.10 5.99 25.42
N ARG A 71 -1.78 6.04 25.17
CA ARG A 71 -0.81 4.95 25.43
C ARG A 71 -1.20 3.62 24.80
N ILE A 72 -1.84 3.66 23.63
CA ILE A 72 -2.25 2.48 22.87
C ILE A 72 -1.09 2.01 22.00
N THR A 73 -0.23 1.16 22.57
CA THR A 73 0.94 0.61 21.88
C THR A 73 0.59 -0.62 21.06
N ALA A 74 1.25 -0.76 19.91
CA ALA A 74 1.16 -1.98 19.12
C ALA A 74 1.96 -3.11 19.79
N SER A 75 1.38 -4.30 19.86
CA SER A 75 2.14 -5.53 20.12
C SER A 75 3.17 -5.78 19.01
N ARG A 76 4.14 -6.66 19.28
CA ARG A 76 5.16 -7.05 18.29
C ARG A 76 4.54 -7.50 16.97
N THR A 77 3.51 -8.35 17.03
CA THR A 77 2.81 -8.84 15.83
C THR A 77 2.08 -7.72 15.10
N GLN A 78 1.40 -6.82 15.82
CA GLN A 78 0.70 -5.69 15.20
C GLN A 78 1.67 -4.74 14.49
N ARG A 79 2.84 -4.49 15.09
CA ARG A 79 3.91 -3.71 14.46
C ARG A 79 4.41 -4.39 13.19
N LEU A 80 4.72 -5.69 13.25
CA LEU A 80 5.15 -6.45 12.07
C LEU A 80 4.14 -6.37 10.92
N LEU A 81 2.84 -6.47 11.22
CA LEU A 81 1.78 -6.38 10.22
C LEU A 81 1.66 -4.98 9.61
N ALA A 82 1.82 -3.93 10.42
CA ALA A 82 1.78 -2.55 9.94
C ALA A 82 2.97 -2.25 9.02
N GLU A 83 4.19 -2.56 9.47
CA GLU A 83 5.41 -2.38 8.67
C GLU A 83 5.38 -3.22 7.38
N TRP A 84 4.83 -4.44 7.42
CA TRP A 84 4.66 -5.27 6.22
C TRP A 84 3.76 -4.61 5.18
N LEU A 85 2.65 -3.99 5.61
CA LEU A 85 1.74 -3.29 4.71
C LEU A 85 2.39 -2.04 4.10
N GLU A 86 3.09 -1.25 4.91
CA GLU A 86 3.80 -0.05 4.46
C GLU A 86 4.86 -0.39 3.41
N GLU A 87 5.68 -1.41 3.65
CA GLU A 87 6.74 -1.80 2.72
C GLU A 87 6.17 -2.48 1.45
N ARG A 88 5.05 -3.20 1.55
CA ARG A 88 4.33 -3.69 0.36
C ARG A 88 3.83 -2.53 -0.51
N ALA A 89 3.22 -1.52 0.09
CA ALA A 89 2.74 -0.34 -0.63
C ALA A 89 3.92 0.44 -1.25
N ARG A 90 5.04 0.57 -0.54
CA ARG A 90 6.28 1.19 -1.06
C ARG A 90 6.83 0.45 -2.28
N LEU A 91 6.91 -0.88 -2.23
CA LEU A 91 7.35 -1.69 -3.36
C LEU A 91 6.43 -1.52 -4.56
N ILE A 92 5.10 -1.60 -4.37
CA ILE A 92 4.13 -1.38 -5.45
C ILE A 92 4.28 0.02 -6.05
N GLY A 93 4.37 1.06 -5.20
CA GLY A 93 4.54 2.44 -5.63
C GLY A 93 5.81 2.66 -6.47
N SER A 94 6.90 1.93 -6.18
CA SER A 94 8.14 2.02 -6.96
C SER A 94 8.03 1.47 -8.40
N LEU A 95 6.98 0.69 -8.69
CA LEU A 95 6.69 0.15 -10.02
C LEU A 95 5.77 1.06 -10.85
N ILE A 96 5.05 1.98 -10.21
CA ILE A 96 4.11 2.87 -10.89
C ILE A 96 4.86 3.76 -11.89
N GLY A 97 4.36 3.82 -13.13
CA GLY A 97 4.96 4.59 -14.23
C GLY A 97 5.94 3.80 -15.10
N LEU A 98 6.31 2.56 -14.73
CA LEU A 98 7.03 1.68 -15.64
C LEU A 98 6.10 1.20 -16.76
N THR A 99 6.59 1.21 -18.00
CA THR A 99 5.95 0.47 -19.08
C THR A 99 6.19 -1.03 -18.93
N ASP A 100 5.36 -1.86 -19.58
CA ASP A 100 5.59 -3.31 -19.62
C ASP A 100 6.99 -3.67 -20.15
N GLU A 101 7.48 -2.93 -21.15
CA GLU A 101 8.82 -3.14 -21.67
C GLU A 101 9.88 -2.83 -20.60
N GLN A 102 9.76 -1.70 -19.88
CA GLN A 102 10.68 -1.35 -18.80
C GLN A 102 10.62 -2.34 -17.64
N PHE A 103 9.42 -2.80 -17.27
CA PHE A 103 9.23 -3.79 -16.20
C PHE A 103 9.95 -5.11 -16.50
N ASN A 104 10.10 -5.46 -17.78
CA ASN A 104 10.82 -6.66 -18.22
C ASN A 104 12.32 -6.43 -18.50
N ARG A 105 12.85 -5.21 -18.31
CA ARG A 105 14.29 -4.92 -18.43
C ARG A 105 15.03 -5.14 -17.12
N GLU A 106 16.33 -5.36 -17.21
CA GLU A 106 17.23 -5.45 -16.07
C GLU A 106 17.26 -4.12 -15.29
N THR A 107 17.30 -4.20 -13.97
CA THR A 107 17.44 -3.04 -13.08
C THR A 107 18.81 -2.37 -13.20
N ALA A 108 19.82 -3.14 -13.58
CA ALA A 108 21.16 -2.71 -14.00
C ALA A 108 21.83 -3.86 -14.80
N PRO A 109 22.89 -3.61 -15.59
CA PRO A 109 23.54 -4.64 -16.41
C PRO A 109 23.93 -5.89 -15.61
N GLY A 110 23.40 -7.05 -16.01
CA GLY A 110 23.64 -8.34 -15.36
C GLY A 110 22.89 -8.55 -14.04
N GLN A 111 21.95 -7.67 -13.69
CA GLN A 111 21.07 -7.81 -12.51
C GLN A 111 19.69 -8.35 -12.90
N TRP A 112 18.86 -8.62 -11.89
CA TRP A 112 17.48 -9.03 -12.11
C TRP A 112 16.66 -7.95 -12.82
N THR A 113 15.64 -8.40 -13.55
CA THR A 113 14.59 -7.52 -14.08
C THR A 113 13.69 -7.01 -12.96
N TYR A 114 13.01 -5.89 -13.17
CA TYR A 114 12.02 -5.39 -12.21
C TYR A 114 10.94 -6.44 -11.91
N ARG A 115 10.49 -7.17 -12.94
CA ARG A 115 9.60 -8.33 -12.79
C ARG A 115 10.15 -9.40 -11.86
N VAL A 116 11.39 -9.83 -12.08
CA VAL A 116 12.02 -10.88 -11.25
C VAL A 116 12.18 -10.42 -9.80
N VAL A 117 12.46 -9.14 -9.55
CA VAL A 117 12.46 -8.58 -8.19
C VAL A 117 11.08 -8.72 -7.53
N ALA A 118 10.02 -8.31 -8.21
CA ALA A 118 8.64 -8.41 -7.69
C ALA A 118 8.22 -9.87 -7.43
N GLU A 119 8.51 -10.77 -8.37
CA GLU A 119 8.26 -12.21 -8.24
C GLU A 119 9.03 -12.83 -7.06
N HIS A 120 10.29 -12.44 -6.89
CA HIS A 120 11.14 -12.94 -5.81
C HIS A 120 10.57 -12.61 -4.42
N VAL A 121 10.16 -11.35 -4.21
CA VAL A 121 9.58 -10.93 -2.91
C VAL A 121 8.31 -11.72 -2.59
N LEU A 122 7.44 -11.94 -3.58
CA LEU A 122 6.23 -12.75 -3.43
C LEU A 122 6.56 -14.22 -3.10
N ALA A 123 7.50 -14.82 -3.82
CA ALA A 123 7.91 -16.21 -3.60
C ALA A 123 8.52 -16.41 -2.20
N LEU A 124 9.37 -15.48 -1.76
CA LEU A 124 10.04 -15.53 -0.46
C LEU A 124 9.04 -15.44 0.71
N GLU A 125 8.05 -14.55 0.61
CA GLU A 125 6.96 -14.44 1.58
C GLU A 125 6.19 -15.76 1.69
N GLN A 126 5.72 -16.30 0.57
CA GLN A 126 4.93 -17.54 0.55
C GLN A 126 5.72 -18.73 1.07
N HIS A 127 7.02 -18.79 0.76
CA HIS A 127 7.90 -19.82 1.31
C HIS A 127 8.04 -19.68 2.83
N SER A 128 8.22 -18.46 3.34
CA SER A 128 8.31 -18.19 4.78
C SER A 128 7.04 -18.62 5.54
N LEU A 129 5.86 -18.32 4.99
CA LEU A 129 4.57 -18.74 5.58
C LEU A 129 4.40 -20.26 5.61
N LYS A 130 4.83 -20.95 4.53
CA LYS A 130 4.82 -22.43 4.48
C LYS A 130 5.74 -23.03 5.54
N THR A 131 6.93 -22.48 5.72
CA THR A 131 7.87 -22.91 6.76
C THR A 131 7.27 -22.73 8.16
N ILE A 132 6.68 -21.58 8.45
CA ILE A 132 6.01 -21.33 9.75
C ILE A 132 4.92 -22.39 10.01
N ALA A 133 4.09 -22.70 9.01
CA ALA A 133 3.05 -23.71 9.13
C ALA A 133 3.61 -25.12 9.37
N ALA A 134 4.67 -25.50 8.64
CA ALA A 134 5.34 -26.79 8.81
C ALA A 134 5.98 -26.94 10.20
N ASP A 135 6.62 -25.89 10.69
CA ASP A 135 7.21 -25.87 12.04
C ASP A 135 6.14 -26.00 13.13
N GLN A 136 4.99 -25.35 12.95
CA GLN A 136 3.85 -25.47 13.86
C GLN A 136 3.30 -26.90 13.89
N ALA A 137 3.13 -27.52 12.72
CA ALA A 137 2.67 -28.91 12.63
C ALA A 137 3.65 -29.89 13.30
N THR A 138 4.96 -29.68 13.09
CA THR A 138 6.02 -30.49 13.71
C THR A 138 5.96 -30.42 15.24
N ARG A 139 5.81 -29.22 15.82
CA ARG A 139 5.67 -29.04 17.27
C ARG A 139 4.41 -29.70 17.82
N ALA A 140 3.28 -29.61 17.12
CA ALA A 140 2.02 -30.20 17.56
C ALA A 140 2.03 -31.74 17.51
N GLY A 141 2.77 -32.36 16.58
CA GLY A 141 2.93 -33.82 16.50
C GLY A 141 4.01 -34.39 17.42
N SER A 142 4.79 -33.54 18.09
CA SER A 142 5.88 -33.94 19.01
C SER A 142 5.50 -33.84 20.49
N GLY A 143 4.26 -33.42 20.80
CA GLY A 143 3.71 -33.31 22.15
C GLY A 143 2.53 -34.26 22.34
#